data_AF-A0A2V0QCT5-F1
#
_entry.id   AF-A0A2V0QCT5-F1
#
_cell.length_a   1.000
_cell.length_b   1.000
_cell.length_c   1.000
_cell.angle_alpha   90.00
_cell.angle_beta   90.00
_cell.angle_gamma   90.00
#
_symmetry.space_group_name_H-M   'P 1'
#
loop_
_entity.id
_entity.type
_entity.pdbx_description
1 polymer ?
#
loop_
_entity_poly.entity_id
_entity_poly.type
_entity_poly.pdbx_seq_one_letter_code
_entity_poly.pdbx_strand_id
1 'polypeptide(L)'
;MLFLIGPVAMAFIAAVKLLNWENPVHHRQTAPWHLHEFVTVDHKRLMVIIHCDDVTTGFAARFPSKELMTKYLAFLHEVLPLSAEYIEKASNWK
;
A
#
# COMPACT_ATOMS: atom_id res chain seq x y z
N MET A 1 -29.20 33.87 -6.72
CA MET A 1 -29.41 32.41 -6.59
C MET A 1 -28.96 31.59 -7.81
N LEU A 2 -28.64 32.18 -8.97
CA LEU A 2 -28.11 31.45 -10.15
C LEU A 2 -26.65 30.93 -9.99
N PHE A 3 -25.86 31.50 -9.07
CA PHE A 3 -24.44 31.14 -8.87
C PHE A 3 -24.22 29.74 -8.28
N LEU A 4 -25.21 29.16 -7.61
CA LEU A 4 -25.09 27.85 -6.96
C LEU A 4 -25.38 26.67 -7.88
N ILE A 5 -25.98 26.90 -9.05
CA ILE A 5 -26.36 25.83 -9.98
C ILE A 5 -25.11 25.13 -10.53
N GLY A 6 -24.06 25.89 -10.88
CA GLY A 6 -22.79 25.35 -11.37
C GLY A 6 -22.08 24.47 -10.32
N PRO A 7 -21.76 25.00 -9.12
CA PRO A 7 -21.09 24.23 -8.07
C PRO A 7 -21.88 22.99 -7.62
N VAL A 8 -23.20 23.11 -7.47
CA VAL A 8 -24.05 21.97 -7.07
C VAL A 8 -24.07 20.89 -8.15
N ALA A 9 -24.19 21.27 -9.42
CA ALA A 9 -24.13 20.32 -10.53
C ALA A 9 -22.77 19.61 -10.61
N MET A 10 -21.66 20.33 -10.43
CA MET A 10 -20.32 19.74 -10.42
C MET A 10 -20.13 18.74 -9.28
N ALA A 11 -20.59 19.08 -8.07
CA ALA A 11 -20.52 18.18 -6.92
C ALA A 11 -21.34 16.90 -7.14
N PHE A 12 -22.54 17.02 -7.72
CA PHE A 12 -23.39 15.87 -8.01
C PHE A 12 -22.77 14.94 -9.05
N ILE A 13 -22.22 15.49 -10.14
CA ILE A 13 -21.53 14.71 -11.19
C ILE A 13 -20.29 14.01 -10.62
N ALA A 14 -19.50 14.70 -9.79
CA ALA A 14 -18.34 14.11 -9.15
C ALA A 14 -18.73 12.95 -8.20
N ALA A 15 -19.80 13.12 -7.42
CA ALA A 15 -20.30 12.08 -6.53
C ALA A 15 -20.75 10.83 -7.30
N VAL A 16 -21.53 11.00 -8.38
CA VAL A 16 -21.96 9.87 -9.23
C VAL A 16 -20.75 9.17 -9.85
N LYS A 17 -19.75 9.92 -10.33
CA LYS A 17 -18.51 9.34 -10.87
C LYS A 17 -17.73 8.55 -9.83
N LEU A 18 -17.65 9.04 -8.59
CA LEU A 18 -16.96 8.34 -7.49
C LEU A 18 -17.71 7.08 -7.06
N LEU A 19 -19.04 7.12 -7.00
CA LEU A 19 -19.86 5.96 -6.66
C LEU A 19 -19.77 4.85 -7.71
N ASN A 20 -19.59 5.21 -8.98
CA ASN A 20 -19.41 4.27 -10.08
C ASN A 20 -17.93 4.05 -10.42
N TRP A 21 -17.00 4.52 -9.58
CA TRP A 21 -15.58 4.32 -9.83
C TRP A 21 -15.24 2.85 -9.63
N GLU A 22 -15.06 2.14 -10.73
CA GLU A 22 -14.37 0.86 -10.70
C GLU A 22 -12.93 1.10 -10.28
N ASN A 23 -12.41 0.32 -9.33
CA ASN A 23 -11.01 0.38 -8.93
C ASN A 23 -10.23 -0.71 -9.67
N PRO A 24 -9.81 -0.49 -10.94
CA PRO A 24 -9.07 -1.50 -11.68
C PRO A 24 -7.76 -1.80 -10.95
N VAL A 25 -7.44 -3.09 -10.84
CA VAL A 25 -6.17 -3.52 -10.25
C VAL A 25 -5.05 -3.14 -11.20
N HIS A 26 -4.38 -2.03 -10.89
CA HIS A 26 -3.18 -1.62 -11.60
C HIS A 26 -1.99 -2.43 -11.13
N HIS A 27 -1.45 -3.25 -12.03
CA HIS A 27 -0.18 -3.92 -11.83
C HIS A 27 0.93 -2.89 -12.09
N ARG A 28 1.43 -2.28 -11.03
CA ARG A 28 2.57 -1.37 -11.13
C ARG A 28 3.84 -2.21 -11.25
N GLN A 29 4.66 -1.92 -12.25
CA GLN A 29 6.04 -2.42 -12.25
C GLN A 29 6.82 -1.69 -11.15
N THR A 30 7.26 -2.45 -10.16
CA THR A 30 8.14 -1.98 -9.08
C THR A 30 9.60 -2.20 -9.48
N ALA A 31 10.52 -1.66 -8.68
CA ALA A 31 11.93 -1.99 -8.80
C ALA A 31 12.14 -3.53 -8.72
N PRO A 32 13.22 -4.06 -9.29
CA PRO A 32 13.65 -5.44 -9.08
C PRO A 32 13.80 -5.79 -7.59
N TRP A 33 13.53 -7.05 -7.22
CA TRP A 33 13.61 -7.52 -5.83
C TRP A 33 14.97 -7.29 -5.16
N HIS A 34 16.07 -7.41 -5.91
CA HIS A 34 17.42 -7.22 -5.37
C HIS A 34 17.74 -5.78 -4.93
N LEU A 35 16.92 -4.80 -5.30
CA LEU A 35 17.07 -3.41 -4.88
C LEU A 35 16.30 -3.08 -3.59
N HIS A 36 15.57 -4.05 -3.03
CA HIS A 36 14.80 -3.84 -1.82
C HIS A 36 15.57 -4.31 -0.60
N GLU A 37 16.04 -3.37 0.21
CA GLU A 37 16.95 -3.64 1.32
C GLU A 37 16.25 -3.62 2.68
N PHE A 38 15.06 -3.03 2.79
CA PHE A 38 14.37 -2.89 4.07
C PHE A 38 12.93 -3.35 4.00
N VAL A 39 12.50 -4.10 5.00
CA VAL A 39 11.12 -4.54 5.18
C VAL A 39 10.62 -4.07 6.54
N THR A 40 9.59 -3.23 6.54
CA THR A 40 8.88 -2.86 7.77
C THR A 40 7.65 -3.72 7.94
N VAL A 41 7.55 -4.40 9.08
CA VAL A 41 6.45 -5.31 9.40
C VAL A 41 5.59 -4.71 10.52
N ASP A 42 4.30 -4.47 10.26
CA ASP A 42 3.32 -4.01 11.24
C ASP A 42 2.23 -5.08 11.42
N HIS A 43 2.42 -5.93 12.41
CA HIS A 43 1.49 -7.01 12.75
C HIS A 43 0.15 -6.51 13.30
N LYS A 44 0.09 -5.29 13.86
CA LYS A 44 -1.14 -4.73 14.42
C LYS A 44 -2.08 -4.29 13.31
N ARG A 45 -1.52 -3.72 12.23
CA ARG A 45 -2.27 -3.26 11.05
C ARG A 45 -2.32 -4.27 9.91
N LEU A 46 -1.73 -5.45 10.10
CA LEU A 46 -1.57 -6.49 9.08
C LEU A 46 -0.97 -5.91 7.79
N MET A 47 0.17 -5.24 7.92
CA MET A 47 0.80 -4.50 6.84
C MET A 47 2.29 -4.80 6.77
N VAL A 48 2.80 -4.93 5.54
CA VAL A 48 4.23 -5.05 5.25
C VAL A 48 4.58 -3.96 4.25
N ILE A 49 5.61 -3.18 4.55
CA ILE A 49 6.14 -2.16 3.63
C ILE A 49 7.53 -2.61 3.21
N ILE A 50 7.76 -2.68 1.90
CA ILE A 50 9.04 -3.06 1.33
C ILE A 50 9.63 -1.80 0.70
N HIS A 51 10.82 -1.43 1.14
CA HIS A 51 11.53 -0.23 0.73
C HIS A 51 12.70 -0.60 -0.20
N CYS A 52 13.07 0.32 -1.08
CA CYS A 52 14.24 0.24 -1.94
C CYS A 52 15.50 0.70 -1.18
N ASP A 53 16.33 1.52 -1.82
CA ASP A 53 17.53 2.18 -1.30
C ASP A 53 17.23 3.25 -0.24
N ASP A 54 16.04 3.88 -0.30
CA ASP A 54 15.56 4.81 0.72
C ASP A 54 14.19 4.38 1.31
N VAL A 55 14.00 4.65 2.60
CA VAL A 55 12.77 4.37 3.38
C VAL A 55 11.54 5.15 2.91
N THR A 56 11.71 6.11 1.99
CA THR A 56 10.61 6.84 1.35
C THR A 56 10.11 6.18 0.07
N THR A 57 10.88 5.25 -0.50
CA THR A 57 10.60 4.63 -1.80
C THR A 57 10.31 3.15 -1.62
N GLY A 58 9.08 2.74 -1.91
CA GLY A 58 8.65 1.37 -1.67
C GLY A 58 7.20 1.12 -2.02
N PHE A 59 6.70 -0.03 -1.59
CA PHE A 59 5.29 -0.36 -1.70
C PHE A 59 4.77 -1.05 -0.43
N ALA A 60 3.51 -0.76 -0.10
CA ALA A 60 2.83 -1.30 1.05
C ALA A 60 1.85 -2.39 0.63
N ALA A 61 1.95 -3.56 1.25
CA ALA A 61 1.00 -4.65 1.15
C ALA A 61 0.19 -4.71 2.45
N ARG A 62 -1.15 -4.67 2.33
CA ARG A 62 -2.07 -4.88 3.46
C ARG A 62 -2.75 -6.24 3.30
N PHE A 63 -2.91 -6.93 4.42
CA PHE A 63 -3.40 -8.30 4.45
C PHE A 63 -4.74 -8.38 5.19
N PRO A 64 -5.69 -9.20 4.71
CA PRO A 64 -6.96 -9.39 5.40
C PRO A 64 -6.86 -10.36 6.58
N SER A 65 -5.77 -11.15 6.69
CA SER A 65 -5.54 -12.07 7.80
C SER A 65 -4.06 -12.21 8.15
N LYS A 66 -3.78 -12.63 9.39
CA LYS A 66 -2.42 -12.94 9.86
C LYS A 66 -1.79 -14.09 9.08
N GLU A 67 -2.58 -15.11 8.72
CA GLU A 67 -2.08 -16.27 7.97
C GLU A 67 -1.53 -15.88 6.59
N LEU A 68 -2.23 -15.00 5.87
CA LEU A 68 -1.77 -14.50 4.58
C LEU A 68 -0.54 -13.63 4.72
N MET A 69 -0.48 -12.78 5.75
CA MET A 69 0.71 -11.99 6.06
C MET A 69 1.92 -12.89 6.36
N THR A 70 1.75 -13.95 7.14
CA THR A 70 2.83 -14.90 7.45
C THR A 70 3.33 -15.61 6.19
N LYS A 71 2.42 -16.08 5.33
CA LYS A 71 2.80 -16.68 4.03
C LYS A 71 3.56 -15.70 3.16
N TYR A 72 3.15 -14.43 3.16
CA TYR A 72 3.83 -13.38 2.41
C TYR A 72 5.22 -13.09 2.96
N LEU A 73 5.39 -13.03 4.29
CA LEU A 73 6.71 -12.85 4.91
C LEU A 73 7.64 -14.02 4.59
N ALA A 74 7.15 -15.26 4.63
CA ALA A 74 7.93 -16.43 4.23
C ALA A 74 8.40 -16.32 2.77
N PHE A 75 7.51 -15.88 1.87
CA PHE A 75 7.87 -15.60 0.48
C PHE A 75 8.94 -14.51 0.36
N LEU A 76 8.82 -13.41 1.11
CA LEU A 76 9.82 -12.33 1.09
C LEU A 76 11.21 -12.81 1.52
N HIS A 77 11.30 -13.71 2.50
CA HIS A 77 12.58 -14.29 2.90
C HIS A 77 13.25 -15.13 1.79
N GLU A 78 12.47 -15.65 0.83
CA GLU A 78 13.01 -16.41 -0.31
C GLU A 78 13.46 -15.51 -1.47
N VAL A 79 12.78 -14.38 -1.69
CA VAL A 79 13.02 -13.53 -2.88
C VAL A 79 13.86 -12.30 -2.63
N LEU A 80 13.94 -11.82 -1.39
CA LEU A 80 14.75 -10.65 -1.04
C LEU A 80 16.22 -11.03 -0.81
N PRO A 81 17.14 -10.07 -0.98
CA PRO A 81 18.54 -10.26 -0.60
C PRO A 81 18.67 -10.75 0.85
N LEU A 82 19.68 -11.59 1.11
CA LEU A 82 20.05 -12.01 2.46
C LEU A 82 20.42 -10.83 3.38
N SER A 83 20.84 -9.71 2.80
CA SER A 83 21.15 -8.47 3.50
C SER A 83 19.90 -7.65 3.86
N ALA A 84 18.71 -8.06 3.42
CA ALA A 84 17.50 -7.29 3.66
C ALA A 84 17.14 -7.30 5.15
N GLU A 85 16.96 -6.11 5.74
CA GLU A 85 16.66 -5.94 7.15
C GLU A 85 15.15 -5.94 7.40
N TYR A 86 14.69 -6.76 8.34
CA TYR A 86 13.29 -6.84 8.75
C TYR A 86 13.10 -6.10 10.07
N ILE A 87 12.38 -4.98 10.02
CA ILE A 87 12.11 -4.13 11.17
C ILE A 87 10.66 -4.31 11.59
N GLU A 88 10.45 -4.82 12.81
CA GLU A 88 9.12 -4.82 13.42
C GLU A 88 8.77 -3.42 13.90
N LYS A 89 7.66 -2.88 13.38
CA LYS A 89 7.16 -1.57 13.80
C LYS A 89 5.80 -1.73 14.48
N ALA A 90 5.78 -1.48 15.79
CA ALA A 90 4.55 -1.17 16.50
C ALA A 90 4.17 0.29 16.20
N SER A 91 3.51 0.54 15.07
CA SER A 91 3.10 1.90 14.73
C SER A 91 2.08 2.42 15.76
N ASN A 92 2.49 3.44 16.54
CA ASN A 92 1.65 4.14 17.51
C ASN A 92 0.74 5.21 16.87
N TRP A 93 0.76 5.36 15.53
CA TRP A 93 -0.19 6.22 14.83
C TRP A 93 -1.60 5.75 15.19
N LYS A 94 -2.40 6.65 15.77
CA LYS A 94 -3.81 6.41 16.14
C LYS A 94 -4.65 6.39 14.87
#